data_AF-A0A7C0XJB5-F1
#
_entry.id   AF-A0A7C0XJB5-F1
#
_cell.length_a   1.000
_cell.length_b   1.000
_cell.length_c   1.000
_cell.angle_alpha   90.00
_cell.angle_beta   90.00
_cell.angle_gamma   90.00
#
_symmetry.space_group_name_H-M   'P 1'
#
loop_
_entity.id
_entity.type
_entity.pdbx_description
1 polymer ?
#
loop_
_entity_poly.entity_id
_entity_poly.type
_entity_poly.pdbx_seq_one_letter_code
_entity_poly.pdbx_strand_id
1 'polypeptide(L)'
;RRAYSTEDPTLKGELDSISILTFESIFSILDSLFEHNRYGDAGRLLDTLVTVDYFDISEPVRKYRGLFFLHRGIAFAKYRFWEKAVEYFDKALSYNSDLKPFVDVWIKKVAEGYLEDVNEFIDQENIEAAIEYLRKAASLQPDAKPQIDELILSLEEKVEKQKTLSKFARDWVNEIPVRKFKTLHISPGMSETDVERLFGKPALESVLQDSSMNVFKLWIYKTSSGGEIHLYFRNGKLFRIERF
;
A
#
# COMPACT_ATOMS: atom_id res chain seq x y z
N ARG A 1 49.53 -26.05 1.01
CA ARG A 1 50.82 -25.32 1.17
C ARG A 1 52.10 -26.17 1.02
N ARG A 2 52.13 -27.51 1.20
CA ARG A 2 53.38 -28.30 1.04
C ARG A 2 53.72 -28.78 -0.39
N ALA A 3 52.83 -28.61 -1.38
CA ALA A 3 53.10 -28.97 -2.78
C ALA A 3 53.56 -27.78 -3.67
N TYR A 4 53.37 -26.54 -3.22
CA TYR A 4 53.61 -25.33 -4.04
C TYR A 4 55.08 -24.88 -4.13
N SER A 5 56.02 -25.59 -3.49
CA SER A 5 57.36 -25.07 -3.23
C SER A 5 58.46 -25.62 -4.16
N THR A 6 58.17 -26.58 -5.05
CA THR A 6 59.21 -27.28 -5.83
C THR A 6 58.83 -27.60 -7.28
N GLU A 7 57.74 -27.04 -7.82
CA GLU A 7 57.23 -27.47 -9.14
C GLU A 7 57.83 -26.69 -10.32
N ASP A 8 58.20 -27.45 -11.34
CA ASP A 8 58.59 -27.03 -12.69
C ASP A 8 57.67 -25.89 -13.21
N PRO A 9 58.22 -24.79 -13.75
CA PRO A 9 57.44 -23.69 -14.30
C PRO A 9 56.37 -24.12 -15.32
N THR A 10 56.62 -25.21 -16.05
CA THR A 10 55.70 -25.79 -17.03
C THR A 10 54.50 -26.43 -16.35
N LEU A 11 54.75 -27.27 -15.33
CA LEU A 11 53.69 -27.91 -14.52
C LEU A 11 52.82 -26.88 -13.81
N LYS A 12 53.44 -25.80 -13.31
CA LYS A 12 52.71 -24.68 -12.71
C LYS A 12 51.79 -23.99 -13.73
N GLY A 13 52.27 -23.72 -14.95
CA GLY A 13 51.46 -23.11 -16.00
C GLY A 13 50.29 -23.99 -16.47
N GLU A 14 50.49 -25.31 -16.53
CA GLU A 14 49.42 -26.27 -16.84
C GLU A 14 48.36 -26.32 -15.74
N LEU A 15 48.78 -26.35 -14.47
CA LEU A 15 47.87 -26.32 -13.31
C LEU A 15 47.06 -25.01 -13.24
N ASP A 16 47.69 -23.88 -13.50
CA ASP A 16 47.00 -22.57 -13.56
C ASP A 16 45.95 -22.56 -14.68
N SER A 17 46.28 -23.11 -15.86
CA SER A 17 45.36 -23.19 -17.01
C SER A 17 44.15 -24.09 -16.75
N ILE A 18 44.37 -25.28 -16.15
CA ILE A 18 43.28 -26.20 -15.76
C ILE A 18 42.37 -25.54 -14.72
N SER A 19 42.95 -24.80 -13.78
CA SER A 19 42.20 -24.09 -12.74
C SER A 19 41.30 -23.02 -13.36
N ILE A 20 41.81 -22.21 -14.29
CA ILE A 20 41.04 -21.19 -15.01
C ILE A 20 39.84 -21.83 -15.73
N LEU A 21 40.07 -22.88 -16.54
CA LEU A 21 39.00 -23.57 -17.28
C LEU A 21 37.93 -24.17 -16.35
N THR A 22 38.36 -24.68 -15.19
CA THR A 22 37.45 -25.24 -14.18
C THR A 22 36.55 -24.14 -13.60
N PHE A 23 37.11 -22.97 -13.29
CA PHE A 23 36.34 -21.84 -12.76
C PHE A 23 35.39 -21.23 -13.80
N GLU A 24 35.83 -21.05 -15.05
CA GLU A 24 34.96 -20.61 -16.14
C GLU A 24 33.75 -21.55 -16.30
N SER A 25 33.99 -22.87 -16.22
CA SER A 25 32.92 -23.88 -16.28
C SER A 25 31.95 -23.76 -15.10
N ILE A 26 32.46 -23.54 -13.88
CA ILE A 26 31.63 -23.38 -12.67
C ILE A 26 30.78 -22.10 -12.76
N PHE A 27 31.35 -21.01 -13.24
CA PHE A 27 30.62 -19.74 -13.38
C PHE A 27 29.57 -19.81 -14.50
N SER A 28 29.85 -20.51 -15.60
CA SER A 28 28.83 -20.83 -16.61
C SER A 28 27.67 -21.66 -16.04
N ILE A 29 27.94 -22.58 -15.12
CA ILE A 29 26.87 -23.30 -14.40
C ILE A 29 26.04 -22.35 -13.55
N LEU A 30 26.67 -21.39 -12.85
CA LEU A 30 25.93 -20.39 -12.06
C LEU A 30 25.00 -19.54 -12.95
N ASP A 31 25.49 -19.08 -14.10
CA ASP A 31 24.66 -18.35 -15.07
C ASP A 31 23.45 -19.18 -15.51
N SER A 32 23.67 -20.43 -15.90
CA SER A 32 22.60 -21.36 -16.26
C SER A 32 21.59 -21.57 -15.13
N LEU A 33 22.05 -21.71 -13.88
CA LEU A 33 21.15 -21.85 -12.73
C LEU A 33 20.31 -20.60 -12.50
N PHE A 34 20.85 -19.39 -12.72
CA PHE A 34 20.09 -18.15 -12.62
C PHE A 34 19.02 -18.04 -13.71
N GLU A 35 19.37 -18.34 -14.97
CA GLU A 35 18.43 -18.34 -16.10
C GLU A 35 17.23 -19.25 -15.87
N HIS A 36 17.46 -20.40 -15.23
CA HIS A 36 16.42 -21.39 -14.93
C HIS A 36 15.77 -21.22 -13.56
N ASN A 37 16.02 -20.08 -12.88
CA ASN A 37 15.50 -19.77 -11.54
C ASN A 37 15.82 -20.82 -10.46
N ARG A 38 16.90 -21.60 -10.64
CA ARG A 38 17.36 -22.63 -9.70
C ARG A 38 18.19 -22.02 -8.56
N TYR A 39 17.63 -21.04 -7.87
CA TYR A 39 18.34 -20.26 -6.86
C TYR A 39 18.83 -21.10 -5.67
N GLY A 40 18.10 -22.15 -5.28
CA GLY A 40 18.54 -23.04 -4.20
C GLY A 40 19.84 -23.77 -4.54
N ASP A 41 19.99 -24.21 -5.79
CA ASP A 41 21.21 -24.85 -6.28
C ASP A 41 22.35 -23.84 -6.42
N ALA A 42 22.08 -22.66 -6.99
CA ALA A 42 23.08 -21.61 -7.15
C ALA A 42 23.63 -21.15 -5.78
N GLY A 43 22.76 -21.02 -4.77
CA GLY A 43 23.15 -20.70 -3.41
C GLY A 43 24.10 -21.74 -2.81
N ARG A 44 23.76 -23.04 -2.93
CA ARG A 44 24.62 -24.14 -2.45
C ARG A 44 25.97 -24.17 -3.14
N LEU A 45 25.99 -23.94 -4.45
CA LEU A 45 27.23 -23.89 -5.22
C LEU A 45 28.12 -22.73 -4.74
N LEU A 46 27.54 -21.53 -4.58
CA LEU A 46 28.27 -20.38 -4.03
C LEU A 46 28.78 -20.62 -2.61
N ASP A 47 27.97 -21.23 -1.73
CA ASP A 47 28.40 -21.56 -0.37
C ASP A 47 29.56 -22.55 -0.38
N THR A 48 29.55 -23.51 -1.31
CA THR A 48 30.65 -24.47 -1.50
C THR A 48 31.93 -23.75 -1.94
N LEU A 49 31.84 -22.85 -2.92
CA LEU A 49 33.00 -22.11 -3.45
C LEU A 49 33.68 -21.24 -2.41
N VAL A 50 32.95 -20.69 -1.43
CA VAL A 50 33.54 -19.92 -0.31
C VAL A 50 34.43 -20.79 0.59
N THR A 51 34.19 -22.11 0.65
CA THR A 51 34.98 -23.03 1.48
C THR A 51 36.25 -23.54 0.80
N VAL A 52 36.39 -23.31 -0.51
CA VAL A 52 37.52 -23.79 -1.29
C VAL A 52 38.70 -22.82 -1.11
N ASP A 53 39.70 -23.24 -0.33
CA ASP A 53 41.00 -22.54 -0.17
C ASP A 53 41.93 -22.89 -1.34
N TYR A 54 41.50 -22.58 -2.56
CA TYR A 54 42.25 -22.85 -3.79
C TYR A 54 42.08 -21.68 -4.77
N PHE A 55 43.20 -21.01 -5.09
CA PHE A 55 43.27 -19.82 -5.94
C PHE A 55 42.53 -18.58 -5.38
N ASP A 56 42.85 -17.38 -5.87
CA ASP A 56 42.16 -16.14 -5.46
C ASP A 56 40.84 -15.97 -6.22
N ILE A 57 39.86 -16.82 -5.91
CA ILE A 57 38.50 -16.76 -6.46
C ILE A 57 37.52 -15.95 -5.59
N SER A 58 38.01 -15.37 -4.51
CA SER A 58 37.22 -14.66 -3.51
C SER A 58 36.40 -13.52 -4.13
N GLU A 59 37.05 -12.74 -5.00
CA GLU A 59 36.48 -11.63 -5.76
C GLU A 59 35.38 -12.07 -6.73
N PRO A 60 35.62 -13.01 -7.69
CA PRO A 60 34.57 -13.58 -8.53
C PRO A 60 33.39 -14.15 -7.74
N VAL A 61 33.64 -14.96 -6.70
CA VAL A 61 32.57 -15.56 -5.89
C VAL A 61 31.72 -14.48 -5.23
N ARG A 62 32.34 -13.41 -4.70
CA ARG A 62 31.61 -12.26 -4.14
C ARG A 62 30.74 -11.58 -5.21
N LYS A 63 31.28 -11.35 -6.42
CA LYS A 63 30.51 -10.74 -7.53
C LYS A 63 29.31 -11.60 -7.94
N TYR A 64 29.49 -12.92 -8.05
CA TYR A 64 28.39 -13.86 -8.32
C TYR A 64 27.37 -13.95 -7.17
N ARG A 65 27.80 -13.74 -5.92
CA ARG A 65 26.87 -13.60 -4.79
C ARG A 65 25.98 -12.36 -4.95
N GLY A 66 26.53 -11.26 -5.46
CA GLY A 66 25.75 -10.09 -5.87
C GLY A 66 24.71 -10.42 -6.94
N LEU A 67 25.11 -11.14 -8.01
CA LEU A 67 24.19 -11.57 -9.07
C LEU A 67 23.09 -12.49 -8.53
N PHE A 68 23.42 -13.44 -7.66
CA PHE A 68 22.45 -14.31 -7.00
C PHE A 68 21.36 -13.50 -6.28
N PHE A 69 21.75 -12.48 -5.50
CA PHE A 69 20.78 -11.62 -4.81
C PHE A 69 19.97 -10.76 -5.79
N LEU A 70 20.59 -10.23 -6.85
CA LEU A 70 19.91 -9.50 -7.91
C LEU A 70 18.81 -10.35 -8.55
N HIS A 71 19.13 -11.57 -9.01
CA HIS A 71 18.15 -12.46 -9.63
C HIS A 71 17.00 -12.84 -8.70
N ARG A 72 17.28 -13.05 -7.41
CA ARG A 72 16.22 -13.27 -6.42
C ARG A 72 15.36 -12.04 -6.19
N GLY A 73 15.94 -10.84 -6.14
CA GLY A 73 15.19 -9.59 -6.08
C GLY A 73 14.26 -9.42 -7.29
N ILE A 74 14.76 -9.70 -8.48
CA ILE A 74 13.97 -9.72 -9.73
C ILE A 74 12.81 -10.71 -9.62
N ALA A 75 13.05 -11.92 -9.13
CA ALA A 75 11.99 -12.91 -8.95
C ALA A 75 10.92 -12.43 -7.97
N PHE A 76 11.30 -11.88 -6.81
CA PHE A 76 10.33 -11.33 -5.86
C PHE A 76 9.52 -10.16 -6.45
N ALA A 77 10.16 -9.26 -7.20
CA ALA A 77 9.45 -8.17 -7.90
C ALA A 77 8.44 -8.72 -8.92
N LYS A 78 8.80 -9.74 -9.71
CA LYS A 78 7.87 -10.36 -10.67
C LYS A 78 6.61 -10.96 -10.02
N TYR A 79 6.70 -11.37 -8.75
CA TYR A 79 5.57 -11.89 -7.98
C TYR A 79 4.94 -10.85 -7.04
N ARG A 80 5.19 -9.55 -7.27
CA ARG A 80 4.68 -8.43 -6.46
C ARG A 80 5.07 -8.45 -4.98
N PHE A 81 6.14 -9.17 -4.62
CA PHE A 81 6.70 -9.12 -3.26
C PHE A 81 7.69 -7.95 -3.15
N TRP A 82 7.18 -6.73 -3.20
CA TRP A 82 7.94 -5.49 -3.38
C TRP A 82 9.00 -5.25 -2.31
N GLU A 83 8.64 -5.32 -1.03
CA GLU A 83 9.56 -5.08 0.09
C GLU A 83 10.73 -6.09 0.04
N LYS A 84 10.39 -7.35 -0.20
CA LYS A 84 11.38 -8.41 -0.31
C LYS A 84 12.26 -8.23 -1.54
N ALA A 85 11.74 -7.73 -2.65
CA ALA A 85 12.55 -7.41 -3.81
C ALA A 85 13.63 -6.36 -3.46
N VAL A 86 13.23 -5.27 -2.79
CA VAL A 86 14.13 -4.19 -2.34
C VAL A 86 15.23 -4.73 -1.41
N GLU A 87 14.87 -5.53 -0.40
CA GLU A 87 15.86 -6.15 0.50
C GLU A 87 16.93 -6.97 -0.25
N TYR A 88 16.52 -7.68 -1.30
CA TYR A 88 17.43 -8.49 -2.11
C TYR A 88 18.28 -7.62 -3.05
N PHE A 89 17.76 -6.49 -3.53
CA PHE A 89 18.55 -5.52 -4.27
C PHE A 89 19.61 -4.85 -3.40
N ASP A 90 19.28 -4.47 -2.17
CA ASP A 90 20.26 -3.92 -1.22
C ASP A 90 21.38 -4.93 -0.92
N LYS A 91 21.02 -6.21 -0.75
CA LYS A 91 22.00 -7.30 -0.63
C LYS A 91 22.84 -7.45 -1.89
N ALA A 92 22.25 -7.33 -3.08
CA ALA A 92 23.03 -7.42 -4.32
C ALA A 92 24.13 -6.34 -4.36
N LEU A 93 23.78 -5.11 -4.01
CA LEU A 93 24.70 -3.97 -4.01
C LEU A 93 25.77 -4.05 -2.92
N SER A 94 25.48 -4.66 -1.77
CA SER A 94 26.49 -4.85 -0.71
C SER A 94 27.58 -5.84 -1.10
N TYR A 95 27.28 -6.79 -1.99
CA TYR A 95 28.27 -7.73 -2.54
C TYR A 95 28.94 -7.21 -3.81
N ASN A 96 28.19 -6.50 -4.66
CA ASN A 96 28.68 -6.01 -5.95
C ASN A 96 28.00 -4.68 -6.34
N SER A 97 28.68 -3.56 -6.06
CA SER A 97 28.21 -2.21 -6.39
C SER A 97 28.09 -1.95 -7.89
N ASP A 98 28.81 -2.71 -8.73
CA ASP A 98 28.75 -2.58 -10.19
C ASP A 98 27.35 -2.95 -10.73
N LEU A 99 26.51 -3.61 -9.93
CA LEU A 99 25.13 -3.96 -10.27
C LEU A 99 24.15 -2.79 -10.13
N LYS A 100 24.59 -1.63 -9.62
CA LYS A 100 23.72 -0.48 -9.38
C LYS A 100 22.86 -0.07 -10.59
N PRO A 101 23.38 0.03 -11.82
CA PRO A 101 22.55 0.37 -12.98
C PRO A 101 21.41 -0.64 -13.23
N PHE A 102 21.64 -1.93 -12.99
CA PHE A 102 20.63 -2.97 -13.15
C PHE A 102 19.60 -2.94 -12.01
N VAL A 103 20.07 -2.72 -10.78
CA VAL A 103 19.22 -2.59 -9.60
C VAL A 103 18.30 -1.37 -9.74
N ASP A 104 18.82 -0.22 -10.16
CA ASP A 104 18.05 1.02 -10.29
C ASP A 104 16.87 0.86 -11.27
N VAL A 105 17.07 0.12 -12.37
CA VAL A 105 16.00 -0.23 -13.32
C VAL A 105 14.87 -1.02 -12.64
N TRP A 106 15.22 -1.96 -11.76
CA TRP A 106 14.22 -2.76 -11.05
C TRP A 106 13.59 -2.02 -9.86
N ILE A 107 14.33 -1.15 -9.17
CA ILE A 107 13.78 -0.27 -8.14
C ILE A 107 12.70 0.64 -8.74
N LYS A 108 12.93 1.17 -9.95
CA LYS A 108 11.92 1.93 -10.67
C LYS A 108 10.65 1.10 -10.92
N LYS A 109 10.80 -0.15 -11.37
CA LYS A 109 9.66 -1.08 -11.57
C LYS A 109 8.93 -1.43 -10.29
N VAL A 110 9.65 -1.59 -9.18
CA VAL A 110 9.03 -1.84 -7.86
C VAL A 110 8.22 -0.63 -7.41
N ALA A 111 8.73 0.58 -7.61
CA ALA A 111 7.99 1.81 -7.32
C ALA A 111 6.73 1.94 -8.19
N GLU A 112 6.83 1.64 -9.49
CA GLU A 112 5.66 1.56 -10.39
C GLU A 112 4.64 0.52 -9.90
N GLY A 113 5.10 -0.66 -9.47
CA GLY A 113 4.25 -1.70 -8.87
C GLY A 113 3.52 -1.24 -7.60
N TYR A 114 4.20 -0.54 -6.68
CA TYR A 114 3.52 0.07 -5.53
C TYR A 114 2.41 1.05 -5.96
N LEU A 115 2.64 1.85 -7.01
CA LEU A 115 1.63 2.78 -7.53
C LEU A 115 0.46 2.06 -8.22
N GLU A 116 0.69 0.90 -8.83
CA GLU A 116 -0.39 0.07 -9.37
C GLU A 116 -1.27 -0.50 -8.25
N ASP A 117 -0.67 -1.03 -7.18
CA ASP A 117 -1.36 -1.57 -6.00
C ASP A 117 -2.19 -0.48 -5.27
N VAL A 118 -1.75 0.78 -5.30
CA VAL A 118 -2.49 1.92 -4.73
C VAL A 118 -3.89 2.04 -5.32
N ASN A 119 -4.06 1.79 -6.63
CA ASN A 119 -5.38 1.85 -7.26
C ASN A 119 -6.31 0.77 -6.71
N GLU A 120 -5.80 -0.45 -6.50
CA GLU A 120 -6.57 -1.54 -5.90
C GLU A 120 -7.02 -1.20 -4.47
N PHE A 121 -6.17 -0.54 -3.68
CA PHE A 121 -6.54 -0.11 -2.32
C PHE A 121 -7.58 1.01 -2.31
N ILE A 122 -7.48 1.98 -3.23
CA ILE A 122 -8.47 3.05 -3.36
C ILE A 122 -9.83 2.47 -3.74
N ASP A 123 -9.89 1.51 -4.68
CA ASP A 123 -11.12 0.84 -5.09
C ASP A 123 -11.76 0.04 -3.94
N GLN A 124 -10.96 -0.46 -3.01
CA GLN A 124 -11.40 -1.15 -1.80
C GLN A 124 -11.70 -0.21 -0.62
N GLU A 125 -11.68 1.11 -0.84
CA GLU A 125 -11.81 2.15 0.19
C GLU A 125 -10.77 2.06 1.32
N ASN A 126 -9.65 1.36 1.09
CA ASN A 126 -8.56 1.21 2.05
C ASN A 126 -7.50 2.31 1.87
N ILE A 127 -7.90 3.55 2.18
CA ILE A 127 -7.08 4.73 1.94
C ILE A 127 -5.79 4.73 2.77
N GLU A 128 -5.82 4.19 3.97
CA GLU A 128 -4.62 4.05 4.81
C GLU A 128 -3.54 3.18 4.14
N ALA A 129 -3.92 2.03 3.56
CA ALA A 129 -2.98 1.17 2.83
C ALA A 129 -2.47 1.86 1.55
N ALA A 130 -3.34 2.56 0.83
CA ALA A 130 -2.95 3.37 -0.33
C ALA A 130 -1.89 4.42 0.04
N ILE A 131 -2.06 5.14 1.15
CA ILE A 131 -1.08 6.11 1.65
C ILE A 131 0.25 5.44 2.00
N GLU A 132 0.22 4.28 2.66
CA GLU A 132 1.44 3.53 2.99
C GLU A 132 2.23 3.16 1.72
N TYR A 133 1.54 2.67 0.69
CA TYR A 133 2.16 2.26 -0.55
C TYR A 133 2.69 3.44 -1.37
N LEU A 134 1.97 4.57 -1.37
CA LEU A 134 2.49 5.83 -1.92
C LEU A 134 3.79 6.26 -1.23
N ARG A 135 3.88 6.17 0.10
CA ARG A 135 5.11 6.49 0.84
C ARG A 135 6.27 5.58 0.47
N LYS A 136 6.00 4.29 0.24
CA LYS A 136 7.01 3.32 -0.25
C LYS A 136 7.45 3.63 -1.68
N ALA A 137 6.53 3.97 -2.58
CA ALA A 137 6.90 4.39 -3.94
C ALA A 137 7.77 5.67 -3.92
N ALA A 138 7.40 6.64 -3.07
CA ALA A 138 8.09 7.92 -2.94
C ALA A 138 9.52 7.78 -2.39
N SER A 139 9.77 6.82 -1.51
CA SER A 139 11.13 6.55 -1.00
C SER A 139 12.05 5.93 -2.05
N LEU A 140 11.48 5.20 -3.02
CA LEU A 140 12.20 4.57 -4.12
C LEU A 140 12.40 5.48 -5.34
N GLN A 141 11.59 6.53 -5.48
CA GLN A 141 11.68 7.51 -6.57
C GLN A 141 11.76 8.95 -6.03
N PRO A 142 12.95 9.41 -5.60
CA PRO A 142 13.12 10.76 -5.07
C PRO A 142 12.66 11.88 -6.01
N ASP A 143 12.82 11.69 -7.32
CA ASP A 143 12.41 12.67 -8.34
C ASP A 143 10.89 12.81 -8.45
N ALA A 144 10.15 11.72 -8.23
CA ALA A 144 8.69 11.70 -8.25
C ALA A 144 8.08 12.03 -6.88
N LYS A 145 8.89 12.05 -5.81
CA LYS A 145 8.46 12.26 -4.42
C LYS A 145 7.55 13.50 -4.25
N PRO A 146 7.85 14.70 -4.81
CA PRO A 146 6.98 15.85 -4.61
C PRO A 146 5.55 15.64 -5.12
N GLN A 147 5.39 14.95 -6.25
CA GLN A 147 4.08 14.65 -6.84
C GLN A 147 3.34 13.61 -6.02
N ILE A 148 4.05 12.59 -5.53
CA ILE A 148 3.48 11.55 -4.67
C ILE A 148 3.06 12.13 -3.31
N ASP A 149 3.86 13.03 -2.74
CA ASP A 149 3.55 13.71 -1.48
C ASP A 149 2.27 14.56 -1.60
N GLU A 150 2.06 15.23 -2.72
CA GLU A 150 0.81 15.98 -2.98
C GLU A 150 -0.41 15.04 -3.01
N LEU A 151 -0.29 13.87 -3.65
CA LEU A 151 -1.33 12.85 -3.63
C LEU A 151 -1.61 12.34 -2.21
N ILE A 152 -0.56 12.06 -1.42
CA ILE A 152 -0.68 11.65 -0.02
C ILE A 152 -1.46 12.70 0.79
N LEU A 153 -1.09 13.97 0.70
CA LEU A 153 -1.76 15.06 1.41
C LEU A 153 -3.25 15.13 1.05
N SER A 154 -3.59 14.97 -0.23
CA SER A 154 -4.99 14.98 -0.69
C SER A 154 -5.82 13.83 -0.11
N LEU A 155 -5.21 12.65 0.04
CA LEU A 155 -5.87 11.47 0.62
C LEU A 155 -6.01 11.60 2.14
N GLU A 156 -4.98 12.11 2.82
CA GLU A 156 -5.02 12.38 4.26
C GLU A 156 -6.12 13.40 4.61
N GLU A 157 -6.27 14.46 3.80
CA GLU A 157 -7.33 15.44 3.99
C GLU A 157 -8.73 14.83 3.81
N LYS A 158 -8.91 13.93 2.83
CA LYS A 158 -10.18 13.20 2.63
C LYS A 158 -10.52 12.34 3.84
N VAL A 159 -9.55 11.59 4.36
CA VAL A 159 -9.72 10.74 5.55
C VAL A 159 -10.10 11.58 6.77
N GLU A 160 -9.44 12.71 6.99
CA GLU A 160 -9.73 13.58 8.12
C GLU A 160 -11.12 14.25 7.99
N LYS A 161 -11.50 14.69 6.80
CA LYS A 161 -12.86 15.18 6.51
C LYS A 161 -13.92 14.11 6.79
N GLN A 162 -13.68 12.87 6.40
CA GLN A 162 -14.62 11.78 6.68
C GLN A 162 -14.71 11.47 8.18
N LYS A 163 -13.59 11.48 8.91
CA LYS A 163 -13.54 11.28 10.36
C LYS A 163 -14.28 12.38 11.12
N THR A 164 -14.03 13.64 10.77
CA THR A 164 -14.70 14.81 11.36
C THR A 164 -16.21 14.79 11.08
N LEU A 165 -16.64 14.51 9.86
CA LEU A 165 -18.06 14.34 9.52
C LEU A 165 -18.70 13.19 10.32
N SER A 166 -18.01 12.05 10.44
CA SER A 166 -18.50 10.89 11.19
C SER A 166 -18.58 11.16 12.70
N LYS A 167 -17.68 11.97 13.24
CA LYS A 167 -17.72 12.42 14.63
C LYS A 167 -18.87 13.39 14.84
N PHE A 168 -19.00 14.39 13.97
CA PHE A 168 -20.11 15.34 14.00
C PHE A 168 -21.46 14.62 13.95
N ALA A 169 -21.63 13.65 13.04
CA ALA A 169 -22.85 12.86 12.94
C ALA A 169 -23.14 12.09 14.25
N ARG A 170 -22.12 11.50 14.90
CA ARG A 170 -22.27 10.80 16.18
C ARG A 170 -22.62 11.74 17.33
N ASP A 171 -21.89 12.84 17.47
CA ASP A 171 -22.14 13.84 18.52
C ASP A 171 -23.54 14.43 18.35
N TRP A 172 -23.92 14.76 17.11
CA TRP A 172 -25.26 15.22 16.76
C TRP A 172 -26.35 14.22 17.13
N VAL A 173 -26.18 12.92 16.81
CA VAL A 173 -27.13 11.87 17.23
C VAL A 173 -27.26 11.86 18.75
N ASN A 174 -26.17 11.98 19.50
CA ASN A 174 -26.21 11.89 20.97
C ASN A 174 -26.86 13.13 21.64
N GLU A 175 -26.79 14.30 21.02
CA GLU A 175 -27.35 15.54 21.56
C GLU A 175 -28.86 15.70 21.36
N ILE A 176 -29.49 14.87 20.53
CA ILE A 176 -30.94 14.94 20.29
C ILE A 176 -31.73 14.53 21.55
N PRO A 177 -32.51 15.45 22.17
CA PRO A 177 -33.31 15.14 23.35
C PRO A 177 -34.44 14.15 23.02
N VAL A 178 -34.43 12.99 23.69
CA VAL A 178 -35.46 11.95 23.53
C VAL A 178 -36.78 12.42 24.16
N ARG A 179 -37.83 12.55 23.36
CA ARG A 179 -39.17 12.95 23.85
C ARG A 179 -40.12 11.76 23.93
N LYS A 180 -40.92 11.74 25.01
CA LYS A 180 -42.01 10.76 25.19
C LYS A 180 -43.27 11.29 24.52
N PHE A 181 -43.53 10.89 23.27
CA PHE A 181 -44.79 11.19 22.60
C PHE A 181 -45.86 10.19 23.03
N LYS A 182 -46.80 10.61 23.88
CA LYS A 182 -48.07 9.88 24.04
C LYS A 182 -48.90 10.13 22.78
N THR A 183 -48.89 9.17 21.85
CA THR A 183 -49.86 8.99 20.75
C THR A 183 -50.57 10.28 20.29
N LEU A 184 -49.84 11.14 19.57
CA LEU A 184 -50.41 12.32 18.90
C LEU A 184 -50.58 12.01 17.40
N HIS A 185 -51.77 12.26 16.88
CA HIS A 185 -52.06 12.09 15.45
C HIS A 185 -51.42 13.22 14.66
N ILE A 186 -50.61 12.88 13.65
CA ILE A 186 -49.97 13.82 12.75
C ILE A 186 -50.38 13.51 11.31
N SER A 187 -50.67 14.54 10.52
CA SER A 187 -51.18 14.38 9.16
C SER A 187 -50.66 15.47 8.22
N PRO A 188 -50.45 15.17 6.93
CA PRO A 188 -50.11 16.18 5.95
C PRO A 188 -51.11 17.35 5.95
N GLY A 189 -50.61 18.57 5.74
CA GLY A 189 -51.36 19.82 5.73
C GLY A 189 -51.27 20.63 7.02
N MET A 190 -50.83 20.02 8.14
CA MET A 190 -50.60 20.74 9.41
C MET A 190 -49.54 21.84 9.26
N SER A 191 -49.72 22.97 9.94
CA SER A 191 -48.74 24.05 9.94
C SER A 191 -47.55 23.73 10.85
N GLU A 192 -46.40 24.37 10.63
CA GLU A 192 -45.24 24.28 11.54
C GLU A 192 -45.64 24.59 13.00
N THR A 193 -46.50 25.59 13.21
CA THR A 193 -46.96 26.00 14.54
C THR A 193 -47.85 24.93 15.20
N ASP A 194 -48.71 24.25 14.43
CA ASP A 194 -49.54 23.17 14.95
C ASP A 194 -48.69 21.96 15.33
N VAL A 195 -47.72 21.61 14.49
CA VAL A 195 -46.78 20.53 14.78
C VAL A 195 -45.93 20.88 16.00
N GLU A 196 -45.43 22.12 16.13
CA GLU A 196 -44.67 22.55 17.30
C GLU A 196 -45.54 22.54 18.57
N ARG A 197 -46.84 22.83 18.50
CA ARG A 197 -47.71 22.68 19.68
C ARG A 197 -47.90 21.22 20.08
N LEU A 198 -48.01 20.32 19.10
CA LEU A 198 -48.27 18.90 19.33
C LEU A 198 -47.02 18.14 19.77
N PHE A 199 -45.88 18.38 19.12
CA PHE A 199 -44.62 17.66 19.33
C PHE A 199 -43.60 18.49 20.11
N GLY A 200 -43.86 19.77 20.32
CA GLY A 200 -42.86 20.73 20.78
C GLY A 200 -41.85 21.04 19.67
N LYS A 201 -40.83 21.82 20.04
CA LYS A 201 -39.69 22.08 19.16
C LYS A 201 -39.06 20.77 18.70
N PRO A 202 -38.76 20.65 17.39
CA PRO A 202 -38.05 19.49 16.87
C PRO A 202 -36.67 19.40 17.50
N ALA A 203 -36.13 18.19 17.52
CA ALA A 203 -34.76 18.02 17.97
C ALA A 203 -33.75 18.58 16.96
N LEU A 204 -34.10 18.56 15.68
CA LEU A 204 -33.37 19.26 14.64
C LEU A 204 -34.36 19.93 13.68
N GLU A 205 -34.04 21.16 13.31
CA GLU A 205 -34.61 21.89 12.19
C GLU A 205 -33.48 22.17 11.18
N SER A 206 -33.69 21.80 9.92
CA SER A 206 -32.76 22.11 8.82
C SER A 206 -33.52 22.51 7.57
N VAL A 207 -32.87 23.27 6.69
CA VAL A 207 -33.38 23.63 5.37
C VAL A 207 -32.62 22.81 4.33
N LEU A 208 -33.37 22.06 3.54
CA LEU A 208 -32.85 21.18 2.50
C LEU A 208 -33.31 21.66 1.13
N GLN A 209 -32.53 21.34 0.10
CA GLN A 209 -32.83 21.62 -1.29
C GLN A 209 -32.67 20.34 -2.10
N ASP A 210 -33.70 19.98 -2.89
CA ASP A 210 -33.60 18.83 -3.79
C ASP A 210 -32.91 19.18 -5.12
N SER A 211 -32.70 18.15 -5.94
CA SER A 211 -32.12 18.25 -7.29
C SER A 211 -32.90 19.17 -8.24
N SER A 212 -34.18 19.43 -7.94
CA SER A 212 -35.06 20.34 -8.69
C SER A 212 -35.12 21.74 -8.09
N MET A 213 -34.20 22.06 -7.16
CA MET A 213 -34.13 23.32 -6.41
C MET A 213 -35.34 23.64 -5.54
N ASN A 214 -36.18 22.66 -5.20
CA ASN A 214 -37.25 22.91 -4.23
C ASN A 214 -36.65 22.97 -2.84
N VAL A 215 -36.93 24.08 -2.14
CA VAL A 215 -36.54 24.26 -0.74
C VAL A 215 -37.62 23.67 0.17
N PHE A 216 -37.21 22.88 1.15
CA PHE A 216 -38.10 22.35 2.19
C PHE A 216 -37.40 22.35 3.54
N LYS A 217 -38.19 22.47 4.60
CA LYS A 217 -37.70 22.42 5.97
C LYS A 217 -37.89 21.00 6.51
N LEU A 218 -36.84 20.42 7.11
CA LEU A 218 -36.85 19.11 7.75
C LEU A 218 -36.83 19.27 9.26
N TRP A 219 -37.80 18.67 9.92
CA TRP A 219 -37.86 18.51 11.37
C TRP A 219 -37.65 17.05 11.76
N ILE A 220 -36.71 16.77 12.66
CA ILE A 220 -36.44 15.41 13.16
C ILE A 220 -36.82 15.33 14.64
N TYR A 221 -37.52 14.25 14.99
CA TYR A 221 -37.90 13.91 16.36
C TYR A 221 -37.41 12.50 16.70
N LYS A 222 -36.76 12.33 17.86
CA LYS A 222 -36.48 10.99 18.40
C LYS A 222 -37.63 10.45 19.22
N THR A 223 -37.99 9.20 18.94
CA THR A 223 -38.99 8.45 19.70
C THR A 223 -38.36 7.79 20.92
N SER A 224 -39.19 7.50 21.91
CA SER A 224 -38.76 6.87 23.17
C SER A 224 -38.32 5.40 22.98
N SER A 225 -38.72 4.78 21.87
CA SER A 225 -38.33 3.43 21.47
C SER A 225 -37.01 3.37 20.70
N GLY A 226 -36.34 4.52 20.48
CA GLY A 226 -35.06 4.60 19.78
C GLY A 226 -35.14 4.84 18.27
N GLY A 227 -36.34 4.89 17.70
CA GLY A 227 -36.57 5.26 16.29
C GLY A 227 -36.70 6.77 16.07
N GLU A 228 -36.80 7.20 14.83
CA GLU A 228 -36.87 8.61 14.42
C GLU A 228 -38.15 8.91 13.62
N ILE A 229 -38.66 10.14 13.75
CA ILE A 229 -39.73 10.66 12.90
C ILE A 229 -39.21 11.90 12.18
N HIS A 230 -39.23 11.87 10.86
CA HIS A 230 -38.80 12.97 10.00
C HIS A 230 -40.03 13.61 9.38
N LEU A 231 -40.17 14.93 9.55
CA LEU A 231 -41.30 15.72 9.09
C LEU A 231 -40.81 16.78 8.11
N TYR A 232 -41.36 16.78 6.90
CA TYR A 232 -40.94 17.70 5.85
C TYR A 232 -42.01 18.74 5.58
N PHE A 233 -41.62 20.01 5.62
CA PHE A 233 -42.48 21.16 5.40
C PHE A 233 -42.14 21.87 4.11
N ARG A 234 -43.17 22.28 3.38
CA ARG A 234 -43.07 23.11 2.18
C ARG A 234 -44.10 24.23 2.31
N ASN A 235 -43.67 25.48 2.12
CA ASN A 235 -44.51 26.66 2.30
C ASN A 235 -45.23 26.69 3.68
N GLY A 236 -44.51 26.29 4.74
CA GLY A 236 -45.03 26.25 6.12
C GLY A 236 -46.02 25.13 6.42
N LYS A 237 -46.28 24.21 5.48
CA LYS A 237 -47.19 23.07 5.65
C LYS A 237 -46.46 21.74 5.56
N LEU A 238 -46.78 20.84 6.48
CA LEU A 238 -46.31 19.46 6.48
C LEU A 238 -46.80 18.75 5.22
N PHE A 239 -45.91 18.15 4.44
CA PHE A 239 -46.29 17.43 3.23
C PHE A 239 -45.80 15.99 3.20
N ARG A 240 -44.80 15.62 4.00
CA ARG A 240 -44.25 14.26 4.09
C ARG A 240 -43.85 13.91 5.51
N ILE A 241 -44.06 12.65 5.87
CA ILE A 241 -43.76 12.06 7.19
C ILE A 241 -43.04 10.75 6.93
N GLU A 242 -41.87 10.56 7.55
CA GLU A 242 -41.13 9.31 7.52
C GLU A 242 -40.84 8.83 8.94
N ARG A 243 -40.82 7.51 9.13
CA ARG A 243 -40.57 6.86 10.42
C ARG A 243 -39.48 5.82 10.21
N PHE A 244 -38.43 5.90 11.02
CA PHE A 244 -37.26 5.03 11.02
C PHE A 244 -37.14 4.30 12.35
#